data_AF-A0A5R9M3J7-F1
#
_entry.id   AF-A0A5R9M3J7-F1
#
_cell.length_a   1.000
_cell.length_b   1.000
_cell.length_c   1.000
_cell.angle_alpha   90.00
_cell.angle_beta   90.00
_cell.angle_gamma   90.00
#
_symmetry.space_group_name_H-M   'P 1'
#
loop_
_entity.id
_entity.type
_entity.pdbx_description
1 polymer ?
#
loop_
_entity_poly.entity_id
_entity_poly.type
_entity_poly.pdbx_seq_one_letter_code
_entity_poly.pdbx_strand_id
1 'polypeptide(L)' 'MRTDPGLVPACVREIIDGVVEAVRTEDAPRVRALLDDLAQVADPAALLLLRSRLADDLSSHDVPGGLSR' A
#
# COMPACT_ATOMS: atom_id res chain seq x y z
N MET A 1 18.02 -10.44 -9.97
CA MET A 1 16.70 -11.02 -9.65
C MET A 1 15.69 -9.89 -9.67
N ARG A 2 14.87 -9.81 -10.72
CA ARG A 2 13.69 -8.92 -10.76
C ARG A 2 12.61 -9.67 -9.99
N THR A 3 12.08 -9.09 -8.92
CA THR A 3 10.93 -9.67 -8.20
C THR A 3 9.69 -9.33 -9.02
N ASP A 4 9.19 -10.28 -9.81
CA ASP A 4 7.95 -10.12 -10.56
C ASP A 4 6.77 -9.92 -9.58
N PRO A 5 6.07 -8.76 -9.58
CA PRO A 5 4.96 -8.48 -8.66
C PRO A 5 3.70 -9.32 -8.97
N GLY A 6 3.77 -10.27 -9.89
CA GLY A 6 2.65 -11.04 -10.41
C GLY A 6 2.12 -12.15 -9.48
N LEU A 7 2.80 -12.45 -8.37
CA LEU A 7 2.46 -13.60 -7.52
C LEU A 7 1.98 -13.23 -6.11
N VAL A 8 1.53 -11.99 -5.89
CA VAL A 8 0.97 -11.62 -4.58
C VAL A 8 -0.44 -12.23 -4.47
N PRO A 9 -0.71 -13.07 -3.45
CA PRO A 9 -2.03 -13.70 -3.26
C PRO A 9 -3.15 -12.66 -3.20
N ALA A 10 -4.34 -13.03 -3.68
CA ALA A 10 -5.50 -12.13 -3.67
C ALA A 10 -5.80 -11.59 -2.27
N CYS A 11 -5.74 -12.44 -1.24
CA CYS A 11 -5.96 -12.05 0.15
C CYS A 11 -4.98 -10.95 0.62
N VAL A 12 -3.71 -11.04 0.23
CA VAL A 12 -2.70 -10.03 0.58
C VAL A 12 -2.98 -8.70 -0.12
N ARG A 13 -3.49 -8.74 -1.35
CA ARG A 13 -3.93 -7.55 -2.09
C ARG A 13 -5.09 -6.86 -1.37
N GLU A 14 -6.08 -7.61 -0.92
CA GLU A 14 -7.23 -7.07 -0.19
C GLU A 14 -6.83 -6.44 1.15
N ILE A 15 -5.88 -7.03 1.88
CA ILE A 15 -5.35 -6.44 3.11
C ILE A 15 -4.67 -5.09 2.82
N ILE A 16 -3.87 -5.01 1.75
CA ILE A 16 -3.19 -3.77 1.34
C ILE A 16 -4.19 -2.67 0.97
N ASP A 17 -5.21 -2.97 0.16
CA ASP A 17 -6.27 -2.01 -0.16
C ASP A 17 -7.02 -1.54 1.09
N GLY A 18 -7.28 -2.44 2.04
CA GLY A 18 -7.85 -2.09 3.34
C GLY A 18 -6.97 -1.15 4.18
N VAL A 19 -5.65 -1.35 4.18
CA VAL A 19 -4.70 -0.46 4.88
C VAL A 19 -4.76 0.95 4.29
N VAL A 20 -4.75 1.06 2.96
CA VAL A 20 -4.81 2.37 2.27
C VAL A 20 -6.12 3.10 2.59
N GLU A 21 -7.26 2.40 2.55
CA GLU A 21 -8.54 2.99 2.94
C GLU A 21 -8.52 3.48 4.39
N ALA A 22 -8.04 2.65 5.33
CA ALA A 22 -7.99 3.00 6.74
C ALA A 22 -7.06 4.19 7.03
N VAL A 23 -5.95 4.33 6.28
CA VAL A 23 -5.08 5.51 6.35
C VAL A 23 -5.81 6.76 5.85
N ARG A 24 -6.53 6.67 4.72
CA ARG A 24 -7.30 7.79 4.16
C ARG A 24 -8.40 8.28 5.09
N THR A 25 -8.99 7.39 5.89
CA THR A 25 -10.02 7.73 6.88
C THR A 25 -9.46 8.03 8.27
N GLU A 26 -8.13 8.12 8.41
CA GLU A 26 -7.43 8.35 9.70
C GLU A 26 -7.79 7.33 10.79
N ASP A 27 -8.20 6.11 10.40
CA ASP A 27 -8.64 5.06 11.30
C ASP A 27 -7.43 4.26 11.82
N ALA A 28 -6.71 4.88 12.75
CA ALA A 28 -5.52 4.32 13.37
C ALA A 28 -5.70 2.89 13.96
N PRO A 29 -6.80 2.54 14.66
CA PRO A 29 -6.97 1.17 15.15
C PRO A 29 -7.17 0.16 14.01
N ARG A 30 -7.90 0.53 12.94
CA ARG A 30 -8.07 -0.34 11.77
C ARG A 30 -6.77 -0.51 10.99
N VAL A 31 -5.98 0.55 10.82
CA VAL A 31 -4.63 0.47 10.23
C VAL A 31 -3.77 -0.52 11.01
N ARG A 32 -3.77 -0.45 12.34
CA ARG A 32 -2.95 -1.32 13.18
C ARG A 32 -3.36 -2.79 13.08
N ALA A 33 -4.66 -3.08 13.04
CA ALA A 33 -5.16 -4.43 12.86
C ALA A 33 -4.77 -5.03 11.49
N LEU A 34 -4.90 -4.24 10.42
CA LEU A 34 -4.58 -4.69 9.07
C LEU A 34 -3.07 -4.85 8.83
N LEU A 35 -2.23 -4.03 9.49
CA LEU A 35 -0.78 -4.20 9.47
C LEU A 35 -0.34 -5.45 10.24
N ASP A 36 -1.03 -5.80 11.34
CA ASP A 36 -0.75 -7.03 12.08
C ASP A 36 -1.11 -8.26 11.24
N ASP A 37 -2.28 -8.23 10.58
CA ASP A 37 -2.71 -9.28 9.66
C ASP A 37 -1.72 -9.41 8.48
N LEU A 38 -1.30 -8.29 7.90
CA LEU A 38 -0.29 -8.27 6.84
C LEU A 38 1.04 -8.86 7.31
N ALA A 39 1.47 -8.58 8.54
CA ALA A 39 2.71 -9.10 9.12
C ALA A 39 2.67 -10.62 9.31
N GLN A 40 1.50 -11.22 9.57
CA GLN A 40 1.34 -12.68 9.66
C GLN A 40 1.49 -13.37 8.29
N VAL A 41 1.17 -12.67 7.20
CA VAL A 41 1.25 -13.20 5.81
C VAL A 41 2.45 -12.67 5.03
N ALA A 42 3.30 -11.83 5.64
CA ALA A 42 4.31 -11.04 4.95
C ALA A 42 5.49 -11.89 4.43
N ASP A 43 5.30 -12.43 3.23
CA ASP A 43 6.39 -12.64 2.29
C ASP A 43 6.99 -11.25 1.92
N PRO A 44 8.32 -11.09 1.80
CA PRO A 44 8.96 -9.81 1.48
C PRO A 44 8.42 -9.13 0.21
N ALA A 45 7.82 -9.89 -0.73
CA ALA A 45 7.12 -9.35 -1.89
C ALA A 45 5.87 -8.52 -1.52
N ALA A 46 5.14 -8.89 -0.47
CA ALA A 46 3.94 -8.18 0.00
C ALA A 46 4.28 -6.79 0.56
N LEU A 47 5.37 -6.70 1.33
CA LEU A 47 5.86 -5.44 1.88
C LEU A 47 6.36 -4.50 0.78
N LEU A 48 7.00 -5.03 -0.27
CA LEU A 48 7.39 -4.25 -1.44
C LEU A 48 6.17 -3.70 -2.20
N LEU A 49 5.10 -4.48 -2.32
CA LEU A 49 3.85 -4.03 -2.96
C LEU A 49 3.15 -2.93 -2.14
N LEU A 50 3.04 -3.10 -0.81
CA LEU A 50 2.48 -2.09 0.09
C LEU A 50 3.25 -0.76 -0.04
N ARG A 51 4.58 -0.81 0.01
CA ARG A 51 5.44 0.37 -0.15
C ARG A 51 5.20 1.07 -1.48
N SER A 52 5.11 0.32 -2.58
CA SER A 52 4.83 0.90 -3.90
C SER A 52 3.48 1.60 -3.96
N ARG A 53 2.43 1.04 -3.33
CA ARG A 53 1.09 1.65 -3.31
C ARG A 53 1.01 2.90 -2.46
N LEU A 54 1.64 2.91 -1.28
CA LEU A 54 1.74 4.09 -0.44
C LEU A 54 2.52 5.22 -1.13
N ALA A 55 3.62 4.88 -1.80
CA ALA A 55 4.40 5.86 -2.54
C ALA A 55 3.61 6.46 -3.71
N ASP A 56 2.84 5.65 -4.44
CA ASP A 56 1.98 6.10 -5.55
C ASP A 56 0.86 7.02 -5.05
N ASP A 57 0.17 6.65 -3.97
CA ASP A 57 -0.90 7.44 -3.35
C ASP A 57 -0.40 8.82 -2.88
N LEU A 58 0.76 8.85 -2.20
CA LEU A 58 1.42 10.09 -1.78
C LEU A 58 1.92 10.92 -2.96
N SER A 59 2.34 10.29 -4.06
CA SER A 59 2.76 10.98 -5.28
C SER A 59 1.57 11.51 -6.07
N SER A 60 0.42 10.86 -5.96
CA SER A 60 -0.84 11.30 -6.58
C SER A 60 -1.50 12.45 -5.80
N HIS A 61 -1.14 12.61 -4.52
CA HIS A 61 -1.59 13.73 -3.68
C HIS A 61 -0.77 15.03 -3.90
N ASP A 62 0.23 15.02 -4.79
CA ASP A 62 0.88 16.24 -5.28
C ASP A 62 0.02 16.86 -6.40
N VAL A 63 -0.73 17.91 -6.05
CA VAL A 63 -1.60 18.67 -6.96
C VAL A 63 -0.81 19.40 -8.06
N PRO A 64 -1.43 19.66 -9.23
CA PRO A 64 -0.75 20.03 -10.47
C PRO A 64 -0.34 21.51 -10.47
N GLY A 65 0.95 21.79 -10.62
CA GLY A 65 1.43 23.17 -10.56
C GLY A 65 2.78 23.40 -11.20
N GLY A 66 2.78 23.72 -12.49
CA GLY A 66 3.76 24.66 -13.02
C GLY A 66 4.93 24.06 -13.81
N LEU A 67 4.65 23.57 -15.02
CA LEU A 67 5.62 23.70 -16.12
C LEU A 67 4.90 24.28 -17.33
N SER A 68 4.70 25.60 -17.28
CA SER A 68 4.40 26.42 -18.43
C SER A 68 5.04 27.78 -18.24
N ARG A 69 6.34 27.88 -18.53
CA ARG A 69 6.93 28.98 -19.29
C ARG A 69 8.36 28.67 -19.72
#